data_AF-A0A2D5VWU6-F1
#
_entry.id   AF-A0A2D5VWU6-F1
#
_cell.length_a   1.000
_cell.length_b   1.000
_cell.length_c   1.000
_cell.angle_alpha   90.00
_cell.angle_beta   90.00
_cell.angle_gamma   90.00
#
_symmetry.space_group_name_H-M   'P 1'
#
loop_
_entity.id
_entity.type
_entity.pdbx_description
1 polymer ?
#
loop_
_entity_poly.entity_id
_entity_poly.type
_entity_poly.pdbx_seq_one_letter_code
_entity_poly.pdbx_strand_id
1 'polypeptide(L)'
;MSPSALLPLPLSRQTSQCFLNLRVVFLFTLWMLTAGMMSAQAVVYDQRFDETVAGQTPEDFLVLGGRFKVQDQMLMLPGAPLDNHGAVFGPDNEGDLEIRARIRSEKKGRLYPSFGVGLYGLGGYSLKVSPAKKSLELYKGRQMVAEAPFQWMSSQWVHLRLEVTEPHLSQWMIRGKAWMEGAEEPSAWQIHQVATEAPTQGKASLWGQPFSGRPIEYDDLVLLKPVGAEAKAEGGFSLGLQTWTLRNMDFDQMVAFAKEHGLTKIQSTDKHLNPRADWEDIKRKKAILDAEGLEVYTFGVAGTSMDHAENRRLFEFAQFMGIQLIIVEPRDFAIFDSLERLVKEFDIKIAIHNHGLTSLYGNPMVVKNVIQHRDPRIGVCLDIGWITAAGFDAEKVYRGYDGRVFDFHLKDKKVEVADRRLVGISAHIGEGDANLEGLFAALQETGYQGVLAIETDSPLFAREPSGFVQRAKEVFQKLSQP
;
A
#
# COMPACT_ATOMS: atom_id res chain seq x y z
N MET A 1 74.39 41.88 -23.12
CA MET A 1 74.89 40.73 -23.90
C MET A 1 74.37 39.46 -23.25
N SER A 2 74.09 38.47 -24.10
CA SER A 2 73.59 37.10 -23.91
C SER A 2 74.06 36.32 -22.64
N PRO A 3 73.40 35.17 -22.35
CA PRO A 3 73.09 34.63 -21.02
C PRO A 3 74.15 33.67 -20.49
N SER A 4 73.98 33.18 -19.26
CA SER A 4 74.64 31.95 -18.80
C SER A 4 73.73 31.11 -17.91
N ALA A 5 73.52 29.88 -18.38
CA ALA A 5 72.98 28.74 -17.65
C ALA A 5 73.95 28.27 -16.55
N LEU A 6 73.45 27.42 -15.62
CA LEU A 6 74.09 26.16 -15.23
C LEU A 6 73.23 25.38 -14.21
N LEU A 7 72.93 24.14 -14.59
CA LEU A 7 72.54 22.94 -13.81
C LEU A 7 73.71 22.48 -12.89
N PRO A 8 73.65 21.35 -12.11
CA PRO A 8 72.55 20.50 -11.63
C PRO A 8 72.62 20.11 -10.12
N LEU A 9 71.60 19.37 -9.67
CA LEU A 9 71.45 18.52 -8.44
C LEU A 9 72.56 17.43 -8.31
N PRO A 10 72.85 16.78 -7.13
CA PRO A 10 71.89 15.83 -6.51
C PRO A 10 72.02 15.40 -5.00
N LEU A 11 70.97 14.66 -4.57
CA LEU A 11 70.93 13.48 -3.67
C LEU A 11 71.31 13.54 -2.17
N SER A 12 70.31 13.20 -1.33
CA SER A 12 70.27 12.03 -0.40
C SER A 12 69.93 12.27 1.10
N ARG A 13 68.85 11.56 1.49
CA ARG A 13 68.38 10.91 2.74
C ARG A 13 68.88 11.27 4.16
N GLN A 14 67.86 11.34 5.05
CA GLN A 14 67.76 10.93 6.48
C GLN A 14 68.58 11.76 7.49
N THR A 15 68.13 12.15 8.69
CA THR A 15 66.98 11.88 9.58
C THR A 15 67.14 12.85 10.76
N SER A 16 66.06 13.45 11.29
CA SER A 16 65.79 13.60 12.74
C SER A 16 64.61 14.54 12.99
N GLN A 17 63.78 14.12 13.95
CA GLN A 17 62.58 14.77 14.44
C GLN A 17 62.88 16.08 15.18
N CYS A 18 62.05 17.12 14.98
CA CYS A 18 61.31 17.79 16.06
C CYS A 18 60.51 19.00 15.54
N PHE A 19 59.20 18.95 15.80
CA PHE A 19 58.25 20.05 15.99
C PHE A 19 58.26 21.23 15.00
N LEU A 20 57.21 21.33 14.18
CA LEU A 20 56.42 22.57 14.11
C LEU A 20 55.01 22.32 13.56
N ASN A 21 54.06 23.02 14.18
CA ASN A 21 52.62 22.99 13.95
C ASN A 21 52.21 23.10 12.48
N LEU A 22 51.34 22.19 12.02
CA LEU A 22 50.46 22.48 10.89
C LEU A 22 49.09 21.86 11.12
N ARG A 23 48.08 22.72 11.05
CA ARG A 23 46.66 22.43 11.15
C ARG A 23 46.28 21.32 10.17
N VAL A 24 45.96 20.14 10.68
CA VAL A 24 45.24 19.12 9.94
C VAL A 24 43.78 19.56 9.90
N VAL A 25 43.34 20.02 8.73
CA VAL A 25 41.92 20.04 8.38
C VAL A 25 41.51 18.57 8.28
N PHE A 26 40.99 18.04 9.37
CA PHE A 26 40.22 16.81 9.32
C PHE A 26 38.95 17.13 8.52
N LEU A 27 38.85 16.56 7.31
CA LEU A 27 37.55 16.28 6.73
C LEU A 27 36.84 15.34 7.70
N PHE A 28 36.06 15.91 8.62
CA PHE A 28 34.93 15.21 9.18
C PHE A 28 33.95 15.03 8.04
N THR A 29 33.99 13.86 7.41
CA THR A 29 32.84 13.32 6.69
C THR A 29 31.69 13.29 7.68
N LEU A 30 30.80 14.26 7.47
CA LEU A 30 29.53 14.39 8.13
C LEU A 30 28.68 13.18 7.74
N TRP A 31 28.82 12.09 8.49
CA TRP A 31 27.81 11.05 8.61
C TRP A 31 26.59 11.68 9.30
N MET A 32 25.85 12.49 8.53
CA MET A 32 24.52 12.93 8.93
C MET A 32 23.56 11.78 8.63
N LEU A 33 23.21 11.07 9.70
CA LEU A 33 21.89 10.54 9.98
C LEU A 33 21.12 10.03 8.76
N THR A 34 21.25 8.73 8.50
CA THR A 34 20.15 7.94 7.96
C THR A 34 19.01 7.94 8.98
N ALA A 35 18.25 9.03 9.05
CA ALA A 35 16.91 9.00 9.57
C ALA A 35 16.09 8.23 8.53
N GLY A 36 15.89 6.94 8.78
CA GLY A 36 14.91 6.15 8.03
C GLY A 36 13.61 6.93 8.04
N MET A 37 13.09 7.25 6.86
CA MET A 37 11.75 7.82 6.72
C MET A 37 10.76 6.74 7.13
N MET A 38 10.49 6.64 8.42
CA MET A 38 9.25 6.06 8.90
C MET A 38 8.15 6.96 8.35
N SER A 39 7.36 6.44 7.40
CA SER A 39 6.06 7.03 7.10
C SER A 39 5.35 7.21 8.44
N ALA A 40 5.01 8.44 8.79
CA ALA A 40 4.37 8.75 10.07
C ALA A 40 2.96 8.15 10.05
N GLN A 41 2.86 6.90 10.50
CA GLN A 41 1.62 6.20 10.71
C GLN A 41 0.78 7.03 11.70
N ALA A 42 -0.45 7.37 11.34
CA ALA A 42 -1.24 8.30 12.13
C ALA A 42 -1.55 7.67 13.50
N VAL A 43 -1.04 8.30 14.57
CA VAL A 43 -1.25 7.85 15.94
C VAL A 43 -2.67 8.18 16.36
N VAL A 44 -3.44 7.14 16.69
CA VAL A 44 -4.80 7.25 17.22
C VAL A 44 -4.76 7.40 18.74
N TYR A 45 -3.85 6.68 19.38
CA TYR A 45 -3.71 6.65 20.83
C TYR A 45 -2.27 6.25 21.18
N ASP A 46 -1.67 6.90 22.17
CA ASP A 46 -0.35 6.58 22.69
C ASP A 46 -0.40 6.68 24.23
N GLN A 47 -0.25 5.56 24.92
CA GLN A 47 -0.29 5.55 26.38
C GLN A 47 1.06 5.95 26.96
N ARG A 48 1.06 7.12 27.60
CA ARG A 48 2.18 7.63 28.39
C ARG A 48 2.05 7.21 29.85
N PHE A 49 2.62 6.07 30.22
CA PHE A 49 2.57 5.59 31.62
C PHE A 49 3.40 6.46 32.57
N ASP A 50 4.38 7.20 32.05
CA ASP A 50 5.14 8.22 32.77
C ASP A 50 4.29 9.41 33.22
N GLU A 51 3.16 9.66 32.55
CA GLU A 51 2.20 10.71 32.90
C GLU A 51 1.10 10.24 33.88
N THR A 52 1.03 8.93 34.15
CA THR A 52 0.04 8.36 35.07
C THR A 52 0.59 8.26 36.49
N VAL A 53 -0.21 8.66 37.49
CA VAL A 53 0.19 8.57 38.90
C VAL A 53 0.42 7.11 39.30
N ALA A 54 1.59 6.82 39.86
CA ALA A 54 1.94 5.49 40.34
C ALA A 54 0.89 4.94 41.33
N GLY A 55 0.52 3.67 41.14
CA GLY A 55 -0.51 2.99 41.91
C GLY A 55 -1.94 3.17 41.36
N GLN A 56 -2.15 4.02 40.35
CA GLN A 56 -3.45 4.23 39.73
C GLN A 56 -3.56 3.55 38.37
N THR A 57 -4.79 3.27 37.94
CA THR A 57 -5.12 2.90 36.56
C THR A 57 -5.21 4.19 35.73
N PRO A 58 -4.75 4.23 34.46
CA PRO A 58 -4.99 5.38 33.60
C PRO A 58 -6.49 5.71 33.50
N GLU A 59 -6.85 6.99 33.44
CA GLU A 59 -8.24 7.45 33.60
C GLU A 59 -9.18 6.99 32.46
N ASP A 60 -8.64 6.80 31.26
CA ASP A 60 -9.40 6.38 30.08
C ASP A 60 -9.56 4.85 29.96
N PHE A 61 -9.01 4.10 30.92
CA PHE A 61 -9.13 2.64 31.00
C PHE A 61 -10.41 2.25 31.75
N LEU A 62 -11.20 1.38 31.13
CA LEU A 62 -12.27 0.66 31.79
C LEU A 62 -11.80 -0.78 32.09
N VAL A 63 -11.61 -1.07 33.38
CA VAL A 63 -11.21 -2.39 33.85
C VAL A 63 -12.41 -3.35 33.81
N LEU A 64 -12.27 -4.44 33.04
CA LEU A 64 -13.27 -5.50 32.93
C LEU A 64 -13.06 -6.62 33.96
N GLY A 65 -11.86 -6.70 34.53
CA GLY A 65 -11.51 -7.59 35.63
C GLY A 65 -10.03 -7.47 35.99
N GLY A 66 -9.67 -7.70 37.24
CA GLY A 66 -8.30 -7.54 37.74
C GLY A 66 -8.04 -6.17 38.38
N ARG A 67 -6.79 -5.87 38.71
CA ARG A 67 -6.36 -4.60 39.33
C ARG A 67 -5.16 -4.02 38.59
N PHE A 68 -5.39 -3.52 37.39
CA PHE A 68 -4.37 -2.86 36.59
C PHE A 68 -3.94 -1.55 37.25
N LYS A 69 -2.64 -1.36 37.46
CA LYS A 69 -2.10 -0.13 38.05
C LYS A 69 -0.73 0.20 37.47
N VAL A 70 -0.42 1.48 37.35
CA VAL A 70 0.90 1.91 36.91
C VAL A 70 1.91 1.73 38.03
N GLN A 71 3.01 1.06 37.74
CA GLN A 71 4.14 0.87 38.64
C GLN A 71 5.42 0.87 37.80
N ASP A 72 6.44 1.59 38.24
CA ASP A 72 7.73 1.71 37.53
C ASP A 72 7.56 2.14 36.05
N GLN A 73 6.65 3.09 35.81
CA GLN A 73 6.30 3.62 34.47
C GLN A 73 5.72 2.57 33.50
N MET A 74 5.14 1.50 34.02
CA MET A 74 4.51 0.44 33.23
C MET A 74 3.15 0.09 33.82
N LEU A 75 2.23 -0.46 33.04
CA LEU A 75 0.98 -1.00 33.58
C LEU A 75 1.21 -2.40 34.11
N MET A 76 0.82 -2.66 35.35
CA MET A 76 0.96 -3.95 36.00
C MET A 76 -0.39 -4.56 36.35
N LEU A 77 -0.59 -5.81 35.92
CA LEU A 77 -1.62 -6.72 36.40
C LEU A 77 -1.00 -7.66 37.45
N PRO A 78 -1.51 -7.67 38.70
CA PRO A 78 -0.97 -8.53 39.75
C PRO A 78 -1.07 -10.02 39.44
N GLY A 79 -0.20 -10.82 40.08
CA GLY A 79 -0.18 -12.28 39.96
C GLY A 79 -1.39 -13.00 40.59
N ALA A 80 -2.35 -12.27 41.15
CA ALA A 80 -3.55 -12.80 41.79
C ALA A 80 -4.70 -11.77 41.70
N PRO A 81 -5.97 -12.20 41.64
CA PRO A 81 -6.43 -13.61 41.60
C PRO A 81 -6.04 -14.33 40.30
N LEU A 82 -6.11 -15.66 40.31
CA LEU A 82 -5.81 -16.49 39.14
C LEU A 82 -7.07 -16.61 38.27
N ASP A 83 -7.37 -15.56 37.50
CA ASP A 83 -8.55 -15.49 36.64
C ASP A 83 -8.21 -14.82 35.29
N ASN A 84 -9.21 -14.69 34.42
CA ASN A 84 -9.12 -13.93 33.19
C ASN A 84 -9.40 -12.45 33.46
N HIS A 85 -8.40 -11.62 33.23
CA HIS A 85 -8.43 -10.18 33.46
C HIS A 85 -8.28 -9.42 32.17
N GLY A 86 -8.86 -8.22 32.13
CA GLY A 86 -8.75 -7.35 30.97
C GLY A 86 -9.16 -5.93 31.28
N ALA A 87 -8.73 -5.04 30.40
CA ALA A 87 -9.10 -3.64 30.39
C ALA A 87 -9.31 -3.20 28.95
N VAL A 88 -10.27 -2.30 28.72
CA VAL A 88 -10.44 -1.60 27.44
C VAL A 88 -10.02 -0.15 27.60
N PHE A 89 -9.45 0.46 26.56
CA PHE A 89 -8.82 1.77 26.66
C PHE A 89 -8.87 2.54 25.34
N GLY A 90 -8.57 3.83 25.39
CA GLY A 90 -8.59 4.71 24.23
C GLY A 90 -9.99 5.00 23.68
N PRO A 91 -10.08 5.65 22.52
CA PRO A 91 -11.34 5.97 21.86
C PRO A 91 -12.04 4.72 21.30
N ASP A 92 -13.34 4.82 21.06
CA ASP A 92 -14.02 3.85 20.20
C ASP A 92 -13.53 4.01 18.76
N ASN A 93 -13.28 2.89 18.10
CA ASN A 93 -12.77 2.87 16.74
C ASN A 93 -13.66 2.03 15.82
N GLU A 94 -13.65 2.42 14.56
CA GLU A 94 -14.18 1.69 13.41
C GLU A 94 -13.16 1.77 12.27
N GLY A 95 -13.34 0.94 11.23
CA GLY A 95 -12.44 0.93 10.09
C GLY A 95 -11.10 0.27 10.42
N ASP A 96 -10.08 0.55 9.60
CA ASP A 96 -8.72 0.06 9.79
C ASP A 96 -8.11 0.49 11.14
N LEU A 97 -7.44 -0.44 11.81
CA LEU A 97 -6.78 -0.19 13.09
C LEU A 97 -5.64 -1.17 13.36
N GLU A 98 -4.61 -0.67 14.03
CA GLU A 98 -3.48 -1.44 14.52
C GLU A 98 -3.27 -1.16 16.01
N ILE A 99 -2.93 -2.19 16.77
CA ILE A 99 -2.42 -2.11 18.14
C ILE A 99 -1.02 -2.70 18.23
N ARG A 100 -0.14 -1.99 18.92
CA ARG A 100 1.17 -2.47 19.37
C ARG A 100 1.26 -2.39 20.88
N ALA A 101 1.90 -3.38 21.48
CA ALA A 101 2.32 -3.33 22.88
C ALA A 101 3.49 -4.29 23.11
N ARG A 102 4.29 -4.02 24.13
CA ARG A 102 5.18 -5.04 24.70
C ARG A 102 4.62 -5.53 26.03
N ILE A 103 4.76 -6.84 26.28
CA ILE A 103 4.24 -7.50 27.47
C ILE A 103 5.35 -8.35 28.10
N ARG A 104 5.47 -8.34 29.43
CA ARG A 104 6.42 -9.18 30.18
C ARG A 104 5.69 -9.93 31.28
N SER A 105 6.11 -11.16 31.52
CA SER A 105 5.64 -11.98 32.63
C SER A 105 6.65 -13.09 32.91
N GLU A 106 6.41 -13.87 33.96
CA GLU A 106 7.26 -15.00 34.32
C GLU A 106 6.47 -16.29 34.49
N LYS A 107 7.10 -17.43 34.24
CA LYS A 107 6.57 -18.74 34.61
C LYS A 107 6.94 -19.10 36.04
N LYS A 108 6.19 -20.00 36.65
CA LYS A 108 6.52 -20.60 37.96
C LYS A 108 6.47 -22.12 37.84
N GLY A 109 7.64 -22.76 37.74
CA GLY A 109 7.71 -24.20 37.47
C GLY A 109 7.04 -24.55 36.14
N ARG A 110 5.95 -25.33 36.19
CA ARG A 110 5.11 -25.71 35.04
C ARG A 110 3.87 -24.84 34.87
N LEU A 111 3.71 -23.79 35.68
CA LEU A 111 2.61 -22.84 35.57
C LEU A 111 3.03 -21.66 34.69
N TYR A 112 2.20 -21.34 33.71
CA TYR A 112 2.47 -20.34 32.70
C TYR A 112 1.40 -19.24 32.74
N PRO A 113 1.76 -17.98 32.49
CA PRO A 113 0.79 -16.94 32.23
C PRO A 113 0.19 -17.11 30.82
N SER A 114 -0.88 -16.40 30.50
CA SER A 114 -1.29 -16.06 29.13
C SER A 114 -1.64 -14.58 29.07
N PHE A 115 -1.38 -13.91 27.97
CA PHE A 115 -1.58 -12.46 27.85
C PHE A 115 -1.70 -12.05 26.39
N GLY A 116 -2.25 -10.87 26.14
CA GLY A 116 -2.44 -10.39 24.77
C GLY A 116 -3.04 -9.01 24.66
N VAL A 117 -3.27 -8.63 23.41
CA VAL A 117 -3.87 -7.35 23.00
C VAL A 117 -5.11 -7.64 22.14
N GLY A 118 -6.02 -6.68 22.03
CA GLY A 118 -7.19 -6.82 21.17
C GLY A 118 -7.74 -5.51 20.65
N LEU A 119 -8.55 -5.60 19.60
CA LEU A 119 -9.21 -4.49 18.92
C LEU A 119 -10.72 -4.73 18.89
N TYR A 120 -11.50 -3.65 18.89
CA TYR A 120 -12.97 -3.68 18.74
C TYR A 120 -13.73 -4.33 19.91
N GLY A 121 -13.23 -4.16 21.13
CA GLY A 121 -13.89 -4.57 22.36
C GLY A 121 -14.02 -6.09 22.54
N LEU A 122 -15.00 -6.51 23.35
CA LEU A 122 -15.20 -7.91 23.76
C LEU A 122 -15.60 -8.86 22.63
N GLY A 123 -16.26 -8.34 21.58
CA GLY A 123 -16.68 -9.11 20.41
C GLY A 123 -15.65 -9.11 19.27
N GLY A 124 -14.63 -8.26 19.39
CA GLY A 124 -13.61 -8.05 18.37
C GLY A 124 -12.53 -9.12 18.32
N TYR A 125 -11.36 -8.73 17.81
CA TYR A 125 -10.23 -9.63 17.64
C TYR A 125 -9.23 -9.49 18.77
N SER A 126 -8.69 -10.61 19.27
CA SER A 126 -7.58 -10.59 20.24
C SER A 126 -6.46 -11.54 19.86
N LEU A 127 -5.23 -11.05 19.97
CA LEU A 127 -4.00 -11.79 19.74
C LEU A 127 -3.36 -12.12 21.08
N LYS A 128 -3.22 -13.41 21.39
CA LYS A 128 -2.75 -13.90 22.69
C LYS A 128 -1.53 -14.79 22.55
N VAL A 129 -0.55 -14.57 23.40
CA VAL A 129 0.56 -15.48 23.60
C VAL A 129 0.14 -16.53 24.63
N SER A 130 0.27 -17.80 24.28
CA SER A 130 -0.06 -18.96 25.08
C SER A 130 1.19 -19.82 25.35
N PRO A 131 2.08 -19.40 26.28
CA PRO A 131 3.34 -20.08 26.57
C PRO A 131 3.22 -21.56 26.92
N ALA A 132 2.15 -21.97 27.62
CA ALA A 132 1.91 -23.38 27.95
C ALA A 132 1.76 -24.26 26.70
N LYS A 133 1.19 -23.69 25.62
CA LYS A 133 0.96 -24.35 24.33
C LYS A 133 2.06 -24.09 23.31
N LYS A 134 2.97 -23.15 23.59
CA LYS A 134 4.00 -22.66 22.66
C LYS A 134 3.38 -22.08 21.37
N SER A 135 2.33 -21.29 21.54
CA SER A 135 1.60 -20.72 20.42
C SER A 135 1.24 -19.25 20.61
N LEU A 136 1.05 -18.60 19.46
CA LEU A 136 0.39 -17.32 19.27
C LEU A 136 -1.01 -17.62 18.71
N GLU A 137 -2.04 -17.12 19.36
CA GLU A 137 -3.44 -17.48 19.08
C GLU A 137 -4.25 -16.23 18.75
N LEU A 138 -5.10 -16.31 17.73
CA LEU A 138 -6.05 -15.27 17.36
C LEU A 138 -7.47 -15.71 17.71
N TYR A 139 -8.22 -14.83 18.37
CA TYR A 139 -9.61 -15.05 18.74
C TYR A 139 -10.52 -13.99 18.11
N LYS A 140 -11.73 -14.38 17.70
CA LYS A 140 -12.88 -13.48 17.47
C LYS A 140 -13.86 -13.69 18.63
N GLY A 141 -14.02 -12.69 19.49
CA GLY A 141 -14.68 -12.84 20.79
C GLY A 141 -14.04 -13.95 21.62
N ARG A 142 -14.78 -15.06 21.83
CA ARG A 142 -14.30 -16.24 22.59
C ARG A 142 -13.83 -17.40 21.71
N GLN A 143 -14.04 -17.32 20.40
CA GLN A 143 -13.70 -18.39 19.48
C GLN A 143 -12.28 -18.19 18.95
N MET A 144 -11.43 -19.21 19.07
CA MET A 144 -10.12 -19.21 18.42
C MET A 144 -10.32 -19.41 16.91
N VAL A 145 -9.74 -18.53 16.10
CA VAL A 145 -9.89 -18.52 14.64
C VAL A 145 -8.59 -18.80 13.91
N ALA A 146 -7.43 -18.57 14.54
CA ALA A 146 -6.13 -18.96 14.00
C ALA A 146 -5.10 -19.21 15.11
N GLU A 147 -4.07 -19.99 14.81
CA GLU A 147 -2.96 -20.32 15.71
C GLU A 147 -1.65 -20.44 14.92
N ALA A 148 -0.55 -19.99 15.50
CA ALA A 148 0.79 -20.13 14.95
C ALA A 148 1.79 -20.56 16.04
N PRO A 149 2.84 -21.33 15.72
CA PRO A 149 3.90 -21.64 16.67
C PRO A 149 4.60 -20.38 17.17
N PHE A 150 4.80 -20.28 18.48
CA PHE A 150 5.56 -19.19 19.10
C PHE A 150 6.30 -19.65 20.36
N GLN A 151 7.61 -19.48 20.38
CA GLN A 151 8.43 -19.81 21.55
C GLN A 151 8.66 -18.59 22.41
N TRP A 152 7.97 -18.56 23.55
CA TRP A 152 8.12 -17.50 24.55
C TRP A 152 9.24 -17.81 25.54
N MET A 153 10.00 -16.77 25.94
CA MET A 153 11.01 -16.84 27.00
C MET A 153 10.55 -16.10 28.26
N SER A 154 10.60 -16.79 29.40
CA SER A 154 10.20 -16.22 30.69
C SER A 154 11.05 -15.02 31.07
N SER A 155 10.42 -14.03 31.71
CA SER A 155 11.05 -12.81 32.23
C SER A 155 11.62 -11.87 31.15
N GLN A 156 11.33 -12.12 29.87
CA GLN A 156 11.66 -11.22 28.76
C GLN A 156 10.41 -10.51 28.25
N TRP A 157 10.60 -9.29 27.74
CA TRP A 157 9.58 -8.58 27.00
C TRP A 157 9.29 -9.31 25.69
N VAL A 158 8.02 -9.34 25.31
CA VAL A 158 7.57 -9.78 23.99
C VAL A 158 6.74 -8.67 23.37
N HIS A 159 7.09 -8.30 22.15
CA HIS A 159 6.33 -7.37 21.33
C HIS A 159 5.17 -8.10 20.68
N LEU A 160 3.99 -7.48 20.69
CA LEU A 160 2.81 -7.94 19.98
C LEU A 160 2.36 -6.85 19.01
N ARG A 161 1.97 -7.27 17.82
CA ARG A 161 1.31 -6.42 16.82
C ARG A 161 0.09 -7.14 16.28
N LEU A 162 -1.07 -6.51 16.42
CA LEU A 162 -2.34 -6.97 15.84
C LEU A 162 -2.89 -5.86 14.94
N GLU A 163 -3.23 -6.22 13.72
CA GLU A 163 -3.73 -5.32 12.71
C GLU A 163 -5.02 -5.89 12.11
N VAL A 164 -6.01 -5.02 11.92
CA VAL A 164 -7.27 -5.34 11.25
C VAL A 164 -7.53 -4.24 10.23
N THR A 165 -7.55 -4.62 8.95
CA THR A 165 -7.69 -3.70 7.81
C THR A 165 -8.70 -4.22 6.80
N GLU A 166 -9.28 -3.35 6.00
CA GLU A 166 -10.07 -3.69 4.82
C GLU A 166 -9.27 -3.40 3.53
N PRO A 167 -8.27 -4.24 3.17
CA PRO A 167 -7.43 -4.00 2.00
C PRO A 167 -8.21 -4.15 0.67
N HIS A 168 -9.32 -4.90 0.71
CA HIS A 168 -10.22 -5.10 -0.41
C HIS A 168 -11.65 -4.84 0.07
N LEU A 169 -12.40 -4.09 -0.71
CA LEU A 169 -13.82 -3.86 -0.47
C LEU A 169 -14.54 -5.21 -0.31
N SER A 170 -15.13 -5.46 0.86
CA SER A 170 -15.83 -6.70 1.25
C SER A 170 -15.01 -7.80 1.93
N GLN A 171 -13.72 -7.62 2.20
CA GLN A 171 -12.92 -8.57 2.99
C GLN A 171 -12.00 -7.88 3.99
N TRP A 172 -12.16 -8.29 5.24
CA TRP A 172 -11.36 -7.85 6.36
C TRP A 172 -10.18 -8.79 6.55
N MET A 173 -9.01 -8.18 6.65
CA MET A 173 -7.73 -8.83 6.84
C MET A 173 -7.29 -8.65 8.29
N ILE A 174 -7.09 -9.76 9.01
CA ILE A 174 -6.67 -9.78 10.40
C ILE A 174 -5.30 -10.43 10.48
N ARG A 175 -4.29 -9.67 10.90
CA ARG A 175 -2.89 -10.10 10.91
C ARG A 175 -2.28 -9.91 12.28
N GLY A 176 -1.50 -10.90 12.71
CA GLY A 176 -0.91 -10.91 14.04
C GLY A 176 0.51 -11.46 14.02
N LYS A 177 1.39 -10.87 14.82
CA LYS A 177 2.74 -11.38 15.05
C LYS A 177 3.26 -10.99 16.44
N ALA A 178 4.23 -11.76 16.91
CA ALA A 178 4.92 -11.53 18.16
C ALA A 178 6.40 -11.89 18.05
N TRP A 179 7.25 -11.16 18.76
CA TRP A 179 8.69 -11.43 18.79
C TRP A 179 9.29 -11.05 20.14
N MET A 180 10.33 -11.78 20.54
CA MET A 180 11.02 -11.51 21.79
C MET A 180 11.84 -10.22 21.68
N GLU A 181 11.97 -9.50 22.80
CA GLU A 181 12.86 -8.35 22.91
C GLU A 181 14.28 -8.69 22.44
N GLY A 182 14.87 -7.80 21.65
CA GLY A 182 16.19 -8.01 21.04
C GLY A 182 16.20 -8.87 19.77
N ALA A 183 15.09 -9.49 19.38
CA ALA A 183 14.91 -10.06 18.04
C ALA A 183 14.39 -9.00 17.06
N GLU A 184 14.70 -9.13 15.77
CA GLU A 184 14.09 -8.30 14.73
C GLU A 184 12.59 -8.60 14.60
N GLU A 185 11.78 -7.56 14.34
CA GLU A 185 10.37 -7.72 14.03
C GLU A 185 10.24 -8.63 12.78
N PRO A 186 9.49 -9.75 12.86
CA PRO A 186 9.30 -10.63 11.71
C PRO A 186 8.69 -9.87 10.54
N SER A 187 9.31 -9.98 9.36
CA SER A 187 8.78 -9.40 8.13
C SER A 187 7.46 -10.07 7.73
N ALA A 188 7.39 -11.40 7.87
CA ALA A 188 6.19 -12.19 7.63
C ALA A 188 5.22 -12.13 8.83
N TRP A 189 3.92 -12.12 8.52
CA TRP A 189 2.87 -12.29 9.53
C TRP A 189 2.76 -13.76 9.95
N GLN A 190 2.75 -14.02 11.26
CA GLN A 190 2.59 -15.38 11.78
C GLN A 190 1.14 -15.84 11.75
N ILE A 191 0.23 -14.89 11.97
CA ILE A 191 -1.21 -15.08 11.88
C ILE A 191 -1.73 -14.25 10.70
N HIS A 192 -2.55 -14.88 9.86
CA HIS A 192 -3.23 -14.25 8.74
C HIS A 192 -4.62 -14.89 8.63
N GLN A 193 -5.67 -14.09 8.84
CA GLN A 193 -7.05 -14.53 8.75
C GLN A 193 -7.88 -13.54 7.92
N VAL A 194 -8.79 -14.07 7.10
CA VAL A 194 -9.77 -13.28 6.36
C VAL A 194 -11.14 -13.42 7.01
N ALA A 195 -11.89 -12.33 7.06
CA ALA A 195 -13.28 -12.28 7.49
C ALA A 195 -14.12 -11.50 6.49
N THR A 196 -15.35 -11.94 6.26
CA THR A 196 -16.31 -11.26 5.37
C THR A 196 -17.20 -10.27 6.11
N GLU A 197 -17.27 -10.38 7.44
CA GLU A 197 -18.02 -9.47 8.29
C GLU A 197 -17.10 -8.38 8.81
N ALA A 198 -17.57 -7.13 8.78
CA ALA A 198 -16.87 -6.02 9.39
C ALA A 198 -16.69 -6.23 10.90
N PRO A 199 -15.56 -5.81 11.49
CA PRO A 199 -15.41 -5.77 12.92
C PRO A 199 -16.47 -4.83 13.52
N THR A 200 -16.89 -5.15 14.74
CA THR A 200 -17.76 -4.26 15.50
C THR A 200 -17.06 -2.93 15.77
N GLN A 201 -17.81 -1.85 15.96
CA GLN A 201 -17.23 -0.65 16.57
C GLN A 201 -16.79 -0.97 18.00
N GLY A 202 -15.62 -0.50 18.42
CA GLY A 202 -15.20 -0.61 19.82
C GLY A 202 -13.78 -0.19 20.12
N LYS A 203 -13.48 -0.15 21.42
CA LYS A 203 -12.16 0.19 21.99
C LYS A 203 -11.11 -0.90 21.80
N ALA A 204 -9.85 -0.54 21.95
CA ALA A 204 -8.77 -1.50 22.12
C ALA A 204 -8.81 -2.17 23.50
N SER A 205 -8.11 -3.30 23.66
CA SER A 205 -8.10 -4.07 24.90
C SER A 205 -6.76 -4.72 25.23
N LEU A 206 -6.52 -4.91 26.52
CA LEU A 206 -5.44 -5.73 27.08
C LEU A 206 -6.05 -6.94 27.79
N TRP A 207 -5.35 -8.07 27.72
CA TRP A 207 -5.77 -9.33 28.33
C TRP A 207 -4.62 -9.96 29.12
N GLY A 208 -4.95 -10.57 30.27
CA GLY A 208 -3.99 -11.24 31.12
C GLY A 208 -4.60 -12.33 31.97
N GLN A 209 -3.93 -13.48 32.03
CA GLN A 209 -4.22 -14.63 32.86
C GLN A 209 -2.96 -14.97 33.65
N PRO A 210 -2.80 -14.46 34.87
CA PRO A 210 -1.57 -14.63 35.65
C PRO A 210 -1.50 -16.02 36.29
N PHE A 211 -1.82 -17.10 35.56
CA PHE A 211 -1.90 -18.47 36.09
C PHE A 211 -0.55 -19.02 36.58
N SER A 212 0.57 -18.36 36.30
CA SER A 212 1.85 -18.61 36.94
C SER A 212 1.97 -18.06 38.38
N GLY A 213 1.00 -17.26 38.83
CA GLY A 213 1.05 -16.52 40.09
C GLY A 213 2.04 -15.35 40.06
N ARG A 214 2.50 -14.94 38.87
CA ARG A 214 3.45 -13.84 38.65
C ARG A 214 2.72 -12.67 37.97
N PRO A 215 3.11 -11.41 38.24
CA PRO A 215 2.53 -10.27 37.56
C PRO A 215 2.73 -10.32 36.04
N ILE A 216 1.83 -9.65 35.32
CA ILE A 216 1.95 -9.37 33.88
C ILE A 216 2.09 -7.86 33.73
N GLU A 217 3.10 -7.42 33.01
CA GLU A 217 3.44 -6.01 32.81
C GLU A 217 3.26 -5.65 31.34
N TYR A 218 2.75 -4.45 31.08
CA TYR A 218 2.44 -3.93 29.75
C TYR A 218 3.09 -2.56 29.58
N ASP A 219 3.61 -2.32 28.39
CA ASP A 219 4.27 -1.06 28.02
C ASP A 219 4.23 -0.84 26.49
N ASP A 220 4.68 0.31 26.02
CA ASP A 220 4.69 0.73 24.61
C ASP A 220 3.31 0.53 23.94
N LEU A 221 2.24 0.91 24.64
CA LEU A 221 0.86 0.67 24.21
C LEU A 221 0.38 1.77 23.26
N VAL A 222 0.32 1.45 21.97
CA VAL A 222 0.00 2.41 20.91
C VAL A 222 -1.10 1.87 20.01
N LEU A 223 -2.06 2.73 19.64
CA LEU A 223 -3.00 2.51 18.56
C LEU A 223 -2.66 3.40 17.38
N LEU A 224 -2.69 2.81 16.19
CA LEU A 224 -2.31 3.47 14.95
C LEU A 224 -3.40 3.25 13.91
N LYS A 225 -3.65 4.25 13.05
CA LYS A 225 -4.26 3.97 11.75
C LYS A 225 -3.16 3.37 10.88
N PRO A 226 -3.28 2.11 10.44
CA PRO A 226 -2.32 1.56 9.50
C PRO A 226 -2.27 2.49 8.28
N VAL A 227 -1.05 2.91 7.90
CA VAL A 227 -0.83 3.58 6.62
C VAL A 227 -1.40 2.63 5.58
N GLY A 228 -2.36 3.12 4.79
CA GLY A 228 -3.24 2.34 3.92
C GLY A 228 -2.63 0.99 3.59
N ALA A 229 -3.17 -0.07 4.20
CA ALA A 229 -2.76 -1.43 3.97
C ALA A 229 -3.21 -1.84 2.56
N GLU A 230 -2.68 -1.19 1.54
CA GLU A 230 -2.28 -1.95 0.38
C GLU A 230 -1.24 -2.95 0.94
N ALA A 231 -1.55 -4.24 0.84
CA ALA A 231 -0.71 -5.29 1.35
C ALA A 231 0.77 -5.02 0.99
N LYS A 232 1.72 -5.17 1.91
CA LYS A 232 2.95 -5.85 1.47
C LYS A 232 2.55 -7.28 1.11
N ALA A 233 1.82 -7.44 0.01
CA ALA A 233 1.99 -8.57 -0.85
C ALA A 233 3.47 -8.56 -1.18
N GLU A 234 4.10 -9.71 -1.15
CA GLU A 234 5.33 -9.85 -1.90
C GLU A 234 4.97 -9.57 -3.37
N GLY A 235 5.15 -8.32 -3.79
CA GLY A 235 4.77 -7.81 -5.11
C GLY A 235 4.39 -6.34 -5.03
N GLY A 236 5.23 -5.47 -5.60
CA GLY A 236 4.86 -4.09 -5.91
C GLY A 236 3.77 -4.02 -6.99
N PHE A 237 3.63 -2.87 -7.64
CA PHE A 237 2.78 -2.71 -8.81
C PHE A 237 3.01 -3.80 -9.87
N SER A 238 1.94 -4.10 -10.62
CA SER A 238 1.94 -5.19 -11.62
C SER A 238 1.71 -4.67 -13.04
N LEU A 239 2.04 -5.51 -14.02
CA LEU A 239 1.84 -5.21 -15.44
C LEU A 239 0.49 -5.80 -15.89
N GLY A 240 -0.30 -5.01 -16.61
CA GLY A 240 -1.56 -5.44 -17.19
C GLY A 240 -1.67 -5.14 -18.68
N LEU A 241 -2.81 -5.49 -19.27
CA LEU A 241 -3.11 -5.25 -20.67
C LEU A 241 -4.33 -4.33 -20.81
N GLN A 242 -4.14 -3.18 -21.45
CA GLN A 242 -5.25 -2.39 -21.96
C GLN A 242 -5.69 -3.01 -23.30
N THR A 243 -6.89 -3.61 -23.35
CA THR A 243 -7.41 -4.27 -24.55
C THR A 243 -7.60 -3.36 -25.77
N TRP A 244 -7.54 -2.03 -25.64
CA TRP A 244 -7.46 -1.08 -26.76
C TRP A 244 -6.22 -1.31 -27.64
N THR A 245 -5.13 -1.83 -27.06
CA THR A 245 -3.96 -2.33 -27.80
C THR A 245 -4.36 -3.40 -28.82
N LEU A 246 -5.41 -4.16 -28.53
CA LEU A 246 -5.93 -5.27 -29.33
C LEU A 246 -7.24 -4.92 -30.03
N ARG A 247 -7.54 -3.63 -30.27
CA ARG A 247 -8.80 -3.17 -30.90
C ARG A 247 -9.14 -3.80 -32.26
N ASN A 248 -8.16 -4.40 -32.94
CA ASN A 248 -8.34 -5.12 -34.21
C ASN A 248 -8.70 -6.60 -34.02
N MET A 249 -8.73 -7.10 -32.78
CA MET A 249 -9.11 -8.45 -32.40
C MET A 249 -10.56 -8.47 -31.89
N ASP A 250 -11.21 -9.62 -32.00
CA ASP A 250 -12.44 -9.89 -31.27
C ASP A 250 -12.15 -10.37 -29.83
N PHE A 251 -13.21 -10.68 -29.08
CA PHE A 251 -13.09 -11.12 -27.69
C PHE A 251 -12.28 -12.42 -27.53
N ASP A 252 -12.51 -13.41 -28.38
CA ASP A 252 -11.86 -14.72 -28.25
C ASP A 252 -10.38 -14.62 -28.64
N GLN A 253 -10.07 -13.83 -29.67
CA GLN A 253 -8.70 -13.49 -30.06
C GLN A 253 -7.96 -12.71 -28.97
N MET A 254 -8.64 -11.76 -28.31
CA MET A 254 -8.08 -11.02 -27.17
C MET A 254 -7.75 -11.93 -26.00
N VAL A 255 -8.65 -12.87 -25.65
CA VAL A 255 -8.41 -13.88 -24.60
C VAL A 255 -7.22 -14.77 -24.96
N ALA A 256 -7.16 -15.27 -26.20
CA ALA A 256 -6.06 -16.09 -26.66
C ALA A 256 -4.72 -15.34 -26.61
N PHE A 257 -4.69 -14.08 -27.06
CA PHE A 257 -3.51 -13.23 -27.01
C PHE A 257 -3.05 -12.99 -25.56
N ALA A 258 -3.96 -12.62 -24.66
CA ALA A 258 -3.62 -12.37 -23.26
C ALA A 258 -2.96 -13.60 -22.60
N LYS A 259 -3.50 -14.79 -22.86
CA LYS A 259 -2.93 -16.07 -22.40
C LYS A 259 -1.56 -16.34 -23.00
N GLU A 260 -1.42 -16.21 -24.31
CA GLU A 260 -0.14 -16.44 -25.02
C GLU A 260 0.97 -15.55 -24.45
N HIS A 261 0.64 -14.31 -24.09
CA HIS A 261 1.59 -13.35 -23.53
C HIS A 261 1.70 -13.38 -22.00
N GLY A 262 0.95 -14.24 -21.32
CA GLY A 262 0.97 -14.38 -19.86
C GLY A 262 0.49 -13.13 -19.11
N LEU A 263 -0.41 -12.36 -19.70
CA LEU A 263 -1.00 -11.15 -19.10
C LEU A 263 -2.36 -11.49 -18.49
N THR A 264 -2.40 -11.62 -17.16
CA THR A 264 -3.62 -12.04 -16.43
C THR A 264 -4.46 -10.86 -15.95
N LYS A 265 -3.87 -9.67 -15.78
CA LYS A 265 -4.57 -8.42 -15.42
C LYS A 265 -5.05 -7.70 -16.67
N ILE A 266 -6.37 -7.63 -16.86
CA ILE A 266 -7.01 -7.06 -18.05
C ILE A 266 -7.75 -5.77 -17.69
N GLN A 267 -7.39 -4.69 -18.37
CA GLN A 267 -8.22 -3.50 -18.49
C GLN A 267 -9.06 -3.59 -19.77
N SER A 268 -10.34 -3.85 -19.62
CA SER A 268 -11.23 -4.08 -20.77
C SER A 268 -11.85 -2.79 -21.30
N THR A 269 -12.07 -2.75 -22.61
CA THR A 269 -12.87 -1.71 -23.30
C THR A 269 -14.19 -2.29 -23.80
N ASP A 270 -15.10 -1.42 -24.20
CA ASP A 270 -16.41 -1.78 -24.75
C ASP A 270 -16.33 -2.67 -26.02
N LYS A 271 -15.23 -2.58 -26.77
CA LYS A 271 -14.93 -3.45 -27.92
C LYS A 271 -14.99 -4.93 -27.56
N HIS A 272 -14.46 -5.31 -26.40
CA HIS A 272 -14.35 -6.70 -25.99
C HIS A 272 -15.45 -7.07 -24.98
N LEU A 273 -15.76 -6.15 -24.08
CA LEU A 273 -16.75 -6.36 -23.02
C LEU A 273 -17.62 -5.12 -22.84
N ASN A 274 -18.73 -5.03 -23.59
CA ASN A 274 -19.62 -3.87 -23.57
C ASN A 274 -20.56 -3.89 -22.34
N PRO A 275 -20.52 -2.90 -21.43
CA PRO A 275 -21.42 -2.82 -20.27
C PRO A 275 -22.91 -2.66 -20.63
N ARG A 276 -23.19 -2.22 -21.85
CA ARG A 276 -24.55 -2.07 -22.41
C ARG A 276 -25.00 -3.29 -23.22
N ALA A 277 -24.18 -4.33 -23.33
CA ALA A 277 -24.61 -5.59 -23.95
C ALA A 277 -25.67 -6.31 -23.10
N ASP A 278 -26.28 -7.33 -23.70
CA ASP A 278 -27.16 -8.25 -23.00
C ASP A 278 -26.41 -8.97 -21.86
N TRP A 279 -27.10 -9.18 -20.73
CA TRP A 279 -26.51 -9.80 -19.55
C TRP A 279 -26.08 -11.25 -19.78
N GLU A 280 -26.71 -11.99 -20.68
CA GLU A 280 -26.28 -13.35 -21.02
C GLU A 280 -24.92 -13.34 -21.72
N ASP A 281 -24.66 -12.37 -22.60
CA ASP A 281 -23.34 -12.22 -23.23
C ASP A 281 -22.27 -11.84 -22.20
N ILE A 282 -22.58 -10.89 -21.30
CA ILE A 282 -21.66 -10.48 -20.22
C ILE A 282 -21.33 -11.68 -19.30
N LYS A 283 -22.35 -12.44 -18.86
CA LYS A 283 -22.15 -13.64 -18.03
C LYS A 283 -21.30 -14.69 -18.73
N ARG A 284 -21.58 -14.96 -20.00
CA ARG A 284 -20.82 -15.91 -20.82
C ARG A 284 -19.35 -15.49 -20.95
N LYS A 285 -19.09 -14.23 -21.29
CA LYS A 285 -17.73 -13.69 -21.42
C LYS A 285 -16.99 -13.69 -20.09
N LYS A 286 -17.65 -13.31 -18.99
CA LYS A 286 -17.06 -13.40 -17.65
C LYS A 286 -16.66 -14.84 -17.32
N ALA A 287 -17.53 -15.82 -17.58
CA ALA A 287 -17.22 -17.22 -17.32
C ALA A 287 -16.00 -17.72 -18.13
N ILE A 288 -15.83 -17.26 -19.38
CA ILE A 288 -14.65 -17.56 -20.19
C ILE A 288 -13.40 -16.93 -19.56
N LEU A 289 -13.46 -15.65 -19.18
CA LEU A 289 -12.33 -14.95 -18.53
C LEU A 289 -11.93 -15.64 -17.22
N ASP A 290 -12.90 -15.97 -16.37
CA ASP A 290 -12.68 -16.65 -15.08
C ASP A 290 -12.04 -18.04 -15.30
N ALA A 291 -12.54 -18.83 -16.26
CA ALA A 291 -12.00 -20.15 -16.60
C ALA A 291 -10.56 -20.09 -17.12
N GLU A 292 -10.18 -18.98 -17.73
CA GLU A 292 -8.86 -18.74 -18.30
C GLU A 292 -7.91 -18.00 -17.36
N GLY A 293 -8.35 -17.70 -16.13
CA GLY A 293 -7.55 -16.97 -15.14
C GLY A 293 -7.23 -15.53 -15.56
N LEU A 294 -8.08 -14.92 -16.39
CA LEU A 294 -7.96 -13.53 -16.83
C LEU A 294 -8.85 -12.64 -15.97
N GLU A 295 -8.24 -11.88 -15.08
CA GLU A 295 -8.93 -10.96 -14.19
C GLU A 295 -9.17 -9.63 -14.89
N VAL A 296 -10.44 -9.28 -15.11
CA VAL A 296 -10.80 -7.92 -15.50
C VAL A 296 -10.79 -7.04 -14.25
N TYR A 297 -9.64 -6.44 -13.95
CA TYR A 297 -9.44 -5.66 -12.73
C TYR A 297 -10.02 -4.23 -12.84
N THR A 298 -10.12 -3.70 -14.06
CA THR A 298 -10.69 -2.39 -14.36
C THR A 298 -11.37 -2.37 -15.74
N PHE A 299 -12.25 -1.40 -15.95
CA PHE A 299 -12.92 -1.16 -17.22
C PHE A 299 -12.77 0.30 -17.64
N GLY A 300 -12.43 0.52 -18.92
CA GLY A 300 -12.48 1.82 -19.55
C GLY A 300 -11.41 2.04 -20.61
N VAL A 301 -11.36 3.22 -21.25
CA VAL A 301 -12.07 4.44 -20.86
C VAL A 301 -13.58 4.35 -21.14
N ALA A 302 -14.39 4.43 -20.09
CA ALA A 302 -15.83 4.24 -20.16
C ALA A 302 -16.53 5.54 -20.59
N GLY A 303 -17.48 5.39 -21.53
CA GLY A 303 -18.40 6.49 -21.87
C GLY A 303 -19.33 6.80 -20.71
N THR A 304 -19.41 8.08 -20.34
CA THR A 304 -20.30 8.58 -19.28
C THR A 304 -21.34 9.53 -19.86
N SER A 305 -22.44 9.73 -19.14
CA SER A 305 -23.62 10.47 -19.62
C SER A 305 -24.13 11.46 -18.56
N MET A 306 -24.93 12.44 -18.99
CA MET A 306 -25.76 13.23 -18.07
C MET A 306 -26.95 12.42 -17.53
N ASP A 307 -27.30 11.32 -18.19
CA ASP A 307 -28.28 10.37 -17.68
C ASP A 307 -27.68 9.52 -16.55
N HIS A 308 -28.20 9.72 -15.34
CA HIS A 308 -27.77 8.98 -14.15
C HIS A 308 -28.00 7.47 -14.27
N ALA A 309 -29.04 7.03 -14.99
CA ALA A 309 -29.34 5.62 -15.17
C ALA A 309 -28.29 4.92 -16.05
N GLU A 310 -27.81 5.60 -17.10
CA GLU A 310 -26.70 5.06 -17.92
C GLU A 310 -25.40 4.93 -17.12
N ASN A 311 -25.09 5.92 -16.28
CA ASN A 311 -23.93 5.82 -15.41
C ASN A 311 -24.09 4.70 -14.38
N ARG A 312 -25.28 4.55 -13.77
CA ARG A 312 -25.57 3.45 -12.85
C ARG A 312 -25.35 2.08 -13.49
N ARG A 313 -25.81 1.91 -14.74
CA ARG A 313 -25.63 0.67 -15.49
C ARG A 313 -24.15 0.24 -15.57
N LEU A 314 -23.24 1.20 -15.73
CA LEU A 314 -21.80 0.95 -15.74
C LEU A 314 -21.29 0.42 -14.38
N PHE A 315 -21.79 0.97 -13.26
CA PHE A 315 -21.43 0.51 -11.91
C PHE A 315 -22.02 -0.86 -11.57
N GLU A 316 -23.25 -1.16 -12.00
CA GLU A 316 -23.85 -2.49 -11.86
C GLU A 316 -23.05 -3.55 -12.63
N PHE A 317 -22.61 -3.20 -13.85
CA PHE A 317 -21.71 -4.03 -14.62
C PHE A 317 -20.38 -4.25 -13.89
N ALA A 318 -19.77 -3.18 -13.36
CA ALA A 318 -18.51 -3.27 -12.63
C ALA A 318 -18.64 -4.17 -11.39
N GLN A 319 -19.70 -3.98 -10.59
CA GLN A 319 -20.00 -4.82 -9.43
C GLN A 319 -20.16 -6.30 -9.82
N PHE A 320 -20.89 -6.59 -10.90
CA PHE A 320 -21.05 -7.96 -11.40
C PHE A 320 -19.72 -8.59 -11.85
N MET A 321 -18.85 -7.81 -12.47
CA MET A 321 -17.54 -8.27 -12.92
C MET A 321 -16.52 -8.40 -11.77
N GLY A 322 -16.82 -7.87 -10.58
CA GLY A 322 -15.87 -7.81 -9.45
C GLY A 322 -14.86 -6.67 -9.58
N ILE A 323 -15.15 -5.67 -10.42
CA ILE A 323 -14.28 -4.51 -10.68
C ILE A 323 -14.41 -3.50 -9.54
N GLN A 324 -13.27 -3.02 -9.03
CA GLN A 324 -13.20 -2.02 -7.97
C GLN A 324 -12.75 -0.63 -8.45
N LEU A 325 -12.41 -0.50 -9.72
CA LEU A 325 -11.98 0.74 -10.35
C LEU A 325 -12.55 0.86 -11.77
N ILE A 326 -13.11 2.02 -12.12
CA ILE A 326 -13.59 2.32 -13.48
C ILE A 326 -12.83 3.53 -14.03
N ILE A 327 -12.27 3.39 -15.23
CA ILE A 327 -11.59 4.49 -15.92
C ILE A 327 -12.62 5.29 -16.72
N VAL A 328 -12.67 6.60 -16.52
CA VAL A 328 -13.66 7.50 -17.14
C VAL A 328 -12.99 8.73 -17.75
N GLU A 329 -13.63 9.31 -18.75
CA GLU A 329 -13.27 10.63 -19.29
C GLU A 329 -14.55 11.46 -19.50
N PRO A 330 -15.13 12.04 -18.44
CA PRO A 330 -16.40 12.75 -18.54
C PRO A 330 -16.30 13.95 -19.47
N ARG A 331 -17.19 14.06 -20.46
CA ARG A 331 -17.14 15.17 -21.44
C ARG A 331 -17.68 16.49 -20.89
N ASP A 332 -18.30 16.46 -19.71
CA ASP A 332 -18.84 17.61 -18.99
C ASP A 332 -18.58 17.42 -17.49
N PHE A 333 -18.17 18.49 -16.80
CA PHE A 333 -17.90 18.45 -15.36
C PHE A 333 -19.16 18.18 -14.51
N ALA A 334 -20.35 18.50 -15.01
CA ALA A 334 -21.60 18.23 -14.30
C ALA A 334 -21.88 16.72 -14.14
N ILE A 335 -21.29 15.88 -14.99
CA ILE A 335 -21.43 14.41 -14.90
C ILE A 335 -20.85 13.88 -13.58
N PHE A 336 -19.84 14.54 -13.01
CA PHE A 336 -19.20 14.08 -11.78
C PHE A 336 -20.16 14.05 -10.58
N ASP A 337 -21.23 14.85 -10.54
CA ASP A 337 -22.21 14.78 -9.45
C ASP A 337 -22.97 13.44 -9.46
N SER A 338 -23.28 12.95 -10.67
CA SER A 338 -23.84 11.62 -10.86
C SER A 338 -22.82 10.54 -10.48
N LEU A 339 -21.58 10.67 -10.96
CA LEU A 339 -20.54 9.66 -10.72
C LEU A 339 -20.16 9.59 -9.24
N GLU A 340 -20.04 10.71 -8.53
CA GLU A 340 -19.66 10.73 -7.12
C GLU A 340 -20.73 10.07 -6.24
N ARG A 341 -22.01 10.25 -6.56
CA ARG A 341 -23.10 9.50 -5.91
C ARG A 341 -22.93 7.99 -6.09
N LEU A 342 -22.59 7.55 -7.30
CA LEU A 342 -22.44 6.12 -7.60
C LEU A 342 -21.18 5.53 -6.99
N VAL A 343 -20.07 6.28 -6.99
CA VAL A 343 -18.84 5.94 -6.26
C VAL A 343 -19.16 5.72 -4.78
N LYS A 344 -19.96 6.61 -4.17
CA LYS A 344 -20.41 6.48 -2.78
C LYS A 344 -21.28 5.25 -2.53
N GLU A 345 -22.23 5.03 -3.42
CA GLU A 345 -23.24 3.98 -3.27
C GLU A 345 -22.71 2.56 -3.52
N PHE A 346 -21.91 2.38 -4.57
CA PHE A 346 -21.37 1.08 -4.95
C PHE A 346 -20.02 0.78 -4.29
N ASP A 347 -19.42 1.80 -3.68
CA ASP A 347 -18.06 1.77 -3.17
C ASP A 347 -16.99 1.39 -4.22
N ILE A 348 -17.23 1.76 -5.48
CA ILE A 348 -16.31 1.50 -6.60
C ILE A 348 -15.59 2.79 -6.95
N LYS A 349 -14.26 2.75 -7.04
CA LYS A 349 -13.45 3.92 -7.41
C LYS A 349 -13.67 4.29 -8.88
N ILE A 350 -13.48 5.56 -9.21
CA ILE A 350 -13.28 5.99 -10.59
C ILE A 350 -11.94 6.69 -10.74
N ALA A 351 -11.38 6.60 -11.95
CA ALA A 351 -10.14 7.28 -12.30
C ALA A 351 -10.32 8.06 -13.60
N ILE A 352 -9.99 9.35 -13.56
CA ILE A 352 -10.04 10.23 -14.72
C ILE A 352 -8.84 9.91 -15.62
N HIS A 353 -9.09 9.51 -16.87
CA HIS A 353 -8.03 9.34 -17.88
C HIS A 353 -7.61 10.70 -18.43
N ASN A 354 -6.32 11.02 -18.35
CA ASN A 354 -5.78 12.21 -19.00
C ASN A 354 -5.46 11.93 -20.47
N HIS A 355 -5.85 12.84 -21.37
CA HIS A 355 -5.77 12.55 -22.81
C HIS A 355 -5.32 13.76 -23.65
N GLY A 356 -4.04 14.10 -23.62
CA GLY A 356 -3.42 15.11 -24.51
C GLY A 356 -3.99 16.54 -24.37
N LEU A 357 -3.25 17.55 -24.83
CA LEU A 357 -3.60 18.97 -24.59
C LEU A 357 -4.93 19.45 -25.21
N THR A 358 -5.53 18.68 -26.11
CA THR A 358 -6.83 19.02 -26.73
C THR A 358 -8.04 18.50 -25.95
N SER A 359 -7.85 17.63 -24.95
CA SER A 359 -8.93 17.19 -24.06
C SER A 359 -9.08 18.12 -22.84
N LEU A 360 -10.22 18.01 -22.15
CA LEU A 360 -10.46 18.69 -20.88
C LEU A 360 -9.45 18.29 -19.79
N TYR A 361 -8.89 17.09 -19.90
CA TYR A 361 -8.02 16.48 -18.89
C TYR A 361 -6.55 16.41 -19.32
N GLY A 362 -6.19 17.09 -20.42
CA GLY A 362 -4.83 17.13 -20.94
C GLY A 362 -3.81 17.80 -20.04
N ASN A 363 -4.27 18.77 -19.25
CA ASN A 363 -3.44 19.49 -18.29
C ASN A 363 -3.62 18.87 -16.88
N PRO A 364 -2.54 18.33 -16.27
CA PRO A 364 -2.62 17.70 -14.95
C PRO A 364 -3.15 18.61 -13.84
N MET A 365 -2.92 19.92 -13.95
CA MET A 365 -3.43 20.87 -12.96
C MET A 365 -4.96 20.98 -13.01
N VAL A 366 -5.57 20.82 -14.18
CA VAL A 366 -7.04 20.81 -14.31
C VAL A 366 -7.59 19.57 -13.60
N VAL A 367 -7.01 18.41 -13.86
CA VAL A 367 -7.41 17.16 -13.19
C VAL A 367 -7.22 17.28 -11.68
N LYS A 368 -6.08 17.80 -11.20
CA LYS A 368 -5.83 18.04 -9.77
C LYS A 368 -6.91 18.92 -9.15
N ASN A 369 -7.26 20.02 -9.83
CA ASN A 369 -8.31 20.92 -9.37
C ASN A 369 -9.70 20.28 -9.33
N VAL A 370 -9.98 19.35 -10.25
CA VAL A 370 -11.25 18.60 -10.28
C VAL A 370 -11.33 17.63 -9.11
N ILE A 371 -10.26 16.88 -8.81
CA ILE A 371 -10.32 15.80 -7.82
C ILE A 371 -10.13 16.28 -6.38
N GLN A 372 -9.42 17.39 -6.12
CA GLN A 372 -9.10 17.84 -4.76
C GLN A 372 -10.33 18.15 -3.89
N HIS A 373 -11.47 18.47 -4.51
CA HIS A 373 -12.73 18.78 -3.81
C HIS A 373 -13.76 17.66 -3.90
N ARG A 374 -13.36 16.49 -4.42
CA ARG A 374 -14.24 15.34 -4.66
C ARG A 374 -13.90 14.18 -3.74
N ASP A 375 -14.86 13.27 -3.61
CA ASP A 375 -14.74 12.04 -2.83
C ASP A 375 -13.38 11.34 -3.04
N PRO A 376 -12.70 10.86 -1.97
CA PRO A 376 -11.41 10.18 -2.05
C PRO A 376 -11.29 9.07 -3.08
N ARG A 377 -12.40 8.44 -3.45
CA ARG A 377 -12.45 7.36 -4.45
C ARG A 377 -12.46 7.87 -5.92
N ILE A 378 -12.35 9.17 -6.15
CA ILE A 378 -12.23 9.78 -7.48
C ILE A 378 -10.77 10.17 -7.75
N GLY A 379 -10.04 9.40 -8.54
CA GLY A 379 -8.62 9.60 -8.80
C GLY A 379 -8.29 9.79 -10.27
N VAL A 380 -7.10 9.34 -10.65
CA VAL A 380 -6.50 9.52 -11.97
C VAL A 380 -6.02 8.17 -12.51
N CYS A 381 -6.29 7.94 -13.79
CA CYS A 381 -5.61 6.94 -14.60
C CYS A 381 -4.55 7.70 -15.39
N LEU A 382 -3.29 7.58 -14.96
CA LEU A 382 -2.22 8.39 -15.51
C LEU A 382 -1.74 7.80 -16.84
N ASP A 383 -2.10 8.44 -17.94
CA ASP A 383 -1.59 8.09 -19.25
C ASP A 383 -0.22 8.74 -19.48
N ILE A 384 0.82 7.92 -19.36
CA ILE A 384 2.21 8.37 -19.33
C ILE A 384 2.58 9.08 -20.63
N GLY A 385 2.27 8.47 -21.78
CA GLY A 385 2.63 9.06 -23.07
C GLY A 385 1.91 10.37 -23.35
N TRP A 386 0.66 10.53 -22.90
CA TRP A 386 -0.05 11.80 -23.04
C TRP A 386 0.47 12.89 -22.10
N ILE A 387 0.88 12.56 -20.87
CA ILE A 387 1.58 13.50 -19.98
C ILE A 387 2.87 14.00 -20.63
N THR A 388 3.68 13.08 -21.15
CA THR A 388 4.94 13.41 -21.84
C THR A 388 4.71 14.26 -23.07
N ALA A 389 3.75 13.89 -23.94
CA ALA A 389 3.41 14.67 -25.13
C ALA A 389 2.86 16.07 -24.82
N ALA A 390 2.27 16.26 -23.64
CA ALA A 390 1.83 17.55 -23.15
C ALA A 390 2.98 18.41 -22.56
N GLY A 391 4.21 17.89 -22.54
CA GLY A 391 5.40 18.58 -22.04
C GLY A 391 5.59 18.48 -20.53
N PHE A 392 4.90 17.56 -19.87
CA PHE A 392 5.00 17.33 -18.42
C PHE A 392 5.85 16.09 -18.11
N ASP A 393 6.44 16.09 -16.91
CA ASP A 393 7.18 14.95 -16.37
C ASP A 393 6.22 14.03 -15.61
N ALA A 394 6.14 12.76 -16.03
CA ALA A 394 5.22 11.79 -15.44
C ALA A 394 5.51 11.49 -13.97
N GLU A 395 6.78 11.50 -13.53
CA GLU A 395 7.16 11.30 -12.13
C GLU A 395 6.66 12.45 -11.26
N LYS A 396 6.91 13.68 -11.70
CA LYS A 396 6.47 14.88 -10.97
C LYS A 396 4.95 14.98 -10.91
N VAL A 397 4.27 14.65 -12.01
CA VAL A 397 2.81 14.63 -12.07
C VAL A 397 2.25 13.56 -11.14
N TYR A 398 2.82 12.34 -11.16
CA TYR A 398 2.43 11.27 -10.26
C TYR A 398 2.50 11.70 -8.79
N ARG A 399 3.65 12.21 -8.34
CA ARG A 399 3.81 12.71 -6.96
C ARG A 399 2.86 13.86 -6.66
N GLY A 400 2.65 14.74 -7.63
CA GLY A 400 1.77 15.89 -7.51
C GLY A 400 0.29 15.55 -7.35
N TYR A 401 -0.14 14.31 -7.57
CA TYR A 401 -1.52 13.89 -7.32
C TYR A 401 -1.76 13.34 -5.89
N ASP A 402 -0.75 13.39 -5.01
CA ASP A 402 -0.93 13.18 -3.56
C ASP A 402 -1.64 11.85 -3.22
N GLY A 403 -1.26 10.76 -3.90
CA GLY A 403 -1.84 9.42 -3.70
C GLY A 403 -3.15 9.15 -4.44
N ARG A 404 -3.59 10.04 -5.33
CA ARG A 404 -4.83 9.88 -6.12
C ARG A 404 -4.62 9.30 -7.52
N VAL A 405 -3.47 8.71 -7.82
CA VAL A 405 -3.28 7.92 -9.04
C VAL A 405 -3.61 6.47 -8.73
N PHE A 406 -4.61 5.91 -9.42
CA PHE A 406 -5.15 4.57 -9.14
C PHE A 406 -4.82 3.54 -10.22
N ASP A 407 -4.43 4.00 -11.41
CA ASP A 407 -4.08 3.15 -12.54
C ASP A 407 -3.16 3.93 -13.49
N PHE A 408 -2.45 3.22 -14.36
CA PHE A 408 -1.63 3.82 -15.41
C PHE A 408 -1.94 3.18 -16.76
N HIS A 409 -2.05 4.02 -17.79
CA HIS A 409 -1.82 3.55 -19.15
C HIS A 409 -0.32 3.66 -19.46
N LEU A 410 0.35 2.50 -19.46
CA LEU A 410 1.76 2.37 -19.81
C LEU A 410 1.92 2.43 -21.32
N LYS A 411 2.32 3.61 -21.79
CA LYS A 411 2.70 3.88 -23.17
C LYS A 411 3.82 4.91 -23.19
N ASP A 412 4.49 5.02 -24.33
CA ASP A 412 5.60 5.95 -24.50
C ASP A 412 5.44 6.73 -25.81
N LYS A 413 5.93 7.98 -25.81
CA LYS A 413 5.84 8.88 -26.96
C LYS A 413 7.13 9.67 -27.12
N LYS A 414 7.58 9.84 -28.36
CA LYS A 414 8.56 10.86 -28.73
C LYS A 414 7.86 12.19 -28.92
N VAL A 415 8.47 13.26 -28.42
CA VAL A 415 7.94 14.61 -28.49
C VAL A 415 8.72 15.40 -29.53
N GLU A 416 8.03 15.77 -30.59
CA GLU A 416 8.58 16.64 -31.63
C GLU A 416 7.92 18.01 -31.61
N VAL A 417 8.61 19.01 -32.15
CA VAL A 417 8.05 20.35 -32.36
C VAL A 417 7.70 20.49 -33.84
N ALA A 418 6.41 20.52 -34.14
CA ALA A 418 5.89 20.80 -35.48
C ALA A 418 4.96 22.02 -35.42
N ASP A 419 5.13 22.98 -36.33
CA ASP A 419 4.31 24.20 -36.38
C ASP A 419 4.18 24.95 -35.03
N ARG A 420 5.28 25.01 -34.27
CA ARG A 420 5.36 25.62 -32.92
C ARG A 420 4.43 24.95 -31.88
N ARG A 421 4.05 23.68 -32.10
CA ARG A 421 3.27 22.87 -31.17
C ARG A 421 4.03 21.58 -30.85
N LEU A 422 3.84 21.08 -29.63
CA LEU A 422 4.30 19.75 -29.25
C LEU A 422 3.42 18.70 -29.93
N VAL A 423 4.06 17.71 -30.55
CA VAL A 423 3.42 16.55 -31.16
C VAL A 423 4.01 15.30 -30.55
N GLY A 424 3.15 14.45 -29.97
CA GLY A 424 3.54 13.16 -29.44
C GLY A 424 3.38 12.05 -30.47
N ILE A 425 4.47 11.39 -30.85
CA ILE A 425 4.48 10.24 -31.76
C ILE A 425 4.64 8.97 -30.92
N SER A 426 3.73 8.00 -31.07
CA SER A 426 3.81 6.73 -30.34
C SER A 426 5.13 6.01 -30.60
N ALA A 427 5.77 5.57 -29.53
CA ALA A 427 7.01 4.79 -29.56
C ALA A 427 6.81 3.43 -28.88
N HIS A 428 7.76 2.52 -29.07
CA HIS A 428 7.86 1.39 -28.16
C HIS A 428 8.17 1.90 -26.76
N ILE A 429 7.66 1.20 -25.74
CA ILE A 429 7.94 1.54 -24.34
C ILE A 429 9.46 1.48 -24.11
N GLY A 430 10.02 2.56 -23.54
CA GLY A 430 11.45 2.71 -23.30
C GLY A 430 12.24 3.29 -24.47
N GLU A 431 11.58 3.69 -25.56
CA GLU A 431 12.20 4.34 -26.72
C GLU A 431 11.65 5.75 -27.00
N GLY A 432 10.68 6.21 -26.20
CA GLY A 432 10.20 7.58 -26.23
C GLY A 432 10.88 8.47 -25.21
N ASP A 433 10.25 9.61 -24.94
CA ASP A 433 10.81 10.68 -24.10
C ASP A 433 10.20 10.68 -22.68
N ALA A 434 9.39 9.68 -22.33
CA ALA A 434 8.82 9.58 -20.99
C ALA A 434 9.90 9.29 -19.95
N ASN A 435 9.84 9.98 -18.80
CA ASN A 435 10.70 9.73 -17.64
C ASN A 435 10.27 8.44 -16.90
N LEU A 436 10.41 7.29 -17.57
CA LEU A 436 9.99 5.99 -17.02
C LEU A 436 10.88 5.56 -15.85
N GLU A 437 12.19 5.82 -15.90
CA GLU A 437 13.11 5.49 -14.80
C GLU A 437 12.73 6.24 -13.52
N GLY A 438 12.52 7.55 -13.60
CA GLY A 438 12.09 8.36 -12.47
C GLY A 438 10.71 7.95 -11.96
N LEU A 439 9.76 7.67 -12.86
CA LEU A 439 8.42 7.24 -12.48
C LEU A 439 8.46 5.90 -11.73
N PHE A 440 9.12 4.87 -12.26
CA PHE A 440 9.18 3.56 -11.61
C PHE A 440 9.89 3.63 -10.24
N ALA A 441 10.96 4.42 -10.12
CA ALA A 441 11.59 4.68 -8.83
C ALA A 441 10.61 5.33 -7.84
N ALA A 442 9.82 6.32 -8.28
CA ALA A 442 8.80 6.94 -7.44
C ALA A 442 7.69 5.95 -7.05
N LEU A 443 7.26 5.06 -7.95
CA LEU A 443 6.26 4.01 -7.64
C LEU A 443 6.78 3.05 -6.56
N GLN A 444 8.04 2.62 -6.66
CA GLN A 444 8.68 1.78 -5.65
C GLN A 444 8.81 2.50 -4.30
N GLU A 445 9.29 3.74 -4.31
CA GLU A 445 9.47 4.56 -3.10
C GLU A 445 8.16 4.80 -2.36
N THR A 446 7.09 5.09 -3.11
CA THR A 446 5.76 5.35 -2.56
C THR A 446 4.97 4.08 -2.24
N GLY A 447 5.48 2.90 -2.64
CA GLY A 447 4.84 1.61 -2.38
C GLY A 447 3.54 1.41 -3.16
N TYR A 448 3.42 1.98 -4.36
CA TYR A 448 2.23 1.85 -5.23
C TYR A 448 1.96 0.38 -5.61
N GLN A 449 0.70 -0.07 -5.50
CA GLN A 449 0.31 -1.47 -5.78
C GLN A 449 -0.70 -1.64 -6.89
N GLY A 450 -1.02 -0.58 -7.64
CA GLY A 450 -1.92 -0.70 -8.78
C GLY A 450 -1.27 -1.35 -10.00
N VAL A 451 -1.94 -1.22 -11.13
CA VAL A 451 -1.54 -1.84 -12.39
C VAL A 451 -1.02 -0.79 -13.37
N LEU A 452 -0.03 -1.17 -14.17
CA LEU A 452 0.42 -0.44 -15.35
C LEU A 452 -0.08 -1.20 -16.59
N ALA A 453 -1.17 -0.72 -17.19
CA ALA A 453 -1.79 -1.36 -18.34
C ALA A 453 -1.10 -0.97 -19.65
N ILE A 454 -0.58 -1.95 -20.38
CA ILE A 454 0.07 -1.74 -21.68
C ILE A 454 -0.96 -1.20 -22.67
N GLU A 455 -0.74 0.01 -23.18
CA GLU A 455 -1.62 0.65 -24.15
C GLU A 455 -0.84 1.20 -25.36
N THR A 456 -1.45 1.15 -26.55
CA THR A 456 -0.94 1.90 -27.71
C THR A 456 -2.02 2.57 -28.54
N ASP A 457 -1.79 3.84 -28.87
CA ASP A 457 -2.60 4.60 -29.83
C ASP A 457 -2.16 4.35 -31.27
N SER A 458 -0.98 3.75 -31.48
CA SER A 458 -0.40 3.52 -32.81
C SER A 458 -1.23 2.49 -33.59
N PRO A 459 -1.76 2.84 -34.77
CA PRO A 459 -2.42 1.86 -35.64
C PRO A 459 -1.45 0.79 -36.15
N LEU A 460 -0.14 1.07 -36.19
CA LEU A 460 0.88 0.10 -36.59
C LEU A 460 1.05 -0.95 -35.49
N PHE A 461 1.27 -0.53 -34.25
CA PHE A 461 1.44 -1.47 -33.13
C PHE A 461 0.17 -2.27 -32.85
N ALA A 462 -1.02 -1.67 -33.03
CA ALA A 462 -2.26 -2.42 -32.85
C ALA A 462 -2.59 -3.41 -33.98
N ARG A 463 -1.94 -3.29 -35.15
CA ARG A 463 -2.03 -4.31 -36.21
C ARG A 463 -1.18 -5.53 -35.88
N GLU A 464 -0.02 -5.33 -35.26
CA GLU A 464 0.91 -6.38 -34.86
C GLU A 464 1.39 -6.18 -33.41
N PRO A 465 0.53 -6.46 -32.41
CA PRO A 465 0.77 -6.07 -31.02
C PRO A 465 1.83 -6.89 -30.29
N SER A 466 2.17 -8.09 -30.76
CA SER A 466 3.08 -9.00 -30.06
C SER A 466 4.46 -8.38 -29.79
N GLY A 467 5.06 -7.71 -30.78
CA GLY A 467 6.37 -7.06 -30.60
C GLY A 467 6.31 -5.88 -29.63
N PHE A 468 5.22 -5.10 -29.67
CA PHE A 468 5.01 -4.00 -28.74
C PHE A 468 4.85 -4.48 -27.29
N VAL A 469 4.02 -5.51 -27.08
CA VAL A 469 3.76 -6.10 -25.76
C VAL A 469 5.01 -6.79 -25.19
N GLN A 470 5.76 -7.53 -26.02
CA GLN A 470 6.99 -8.18 -25.58
C GLN A 470 8.02 -7.15 -25.10
N ARG A 471 8.20 -6.04 -25.86
CA ARG A 471 9.07 -4.94 -25.45
C ARG A 471 8.62 -4.28 -24.15
N ALA A 472 7.31 -4.08 -23.98
CA ALA A 472 6.73 -3.53 -22.76
C ALA A 472 7.09 -4.38 -21.53
N LYS A 473 6.95 -5.71 -21.65
CA LYS A 473 7.29 -6.67 -20.58
C LYS A 473 8.76 -6.60 -20.20
N GLU A 474 9.66 -6.53 -21.18
CA GLU A 474 11.11 -6.43 -20.95
C GLU A 474 11.48 -5.15 -20.20
N VAL A 475 10.92 -4.01 -20.63
CA VAL A 475 11.18 -2.72 -19.98
C VAL A 475 10.58 -2.68 -18.58
N PHE A 476 9.35 -3.15 -18.41
CA PHE A 476 8.72 -3.27 -17.09
C PHE A 476 9.57 -4.13 -16.16
N GLN A 477 10.02 -5.30 -16.60
CA GLN A 477 10.86 -6.19 -15.80
C GLN A 477 12.21 -5.53 -15.44
N LYS A 478 12.83 -4.80 -16.38
CA LYS A 478 14.08 -4.08 -16.14
C LYS A 478 13.90 -2.98 -15.08
N LEU A 479 12.84 -2.19 -15.19
CA LEU A 479 12.60 -1.02 -14.32
C LEU A 479 11.98 -1.38 -12.96
N SER A 480 11.41 -2.58 -12.83
CA SER A 480 10.79 -3.04 -11.57
C SER A 480 11.76 -3.74 -10.63
N GLN A 481 13.01 -3.99 -11.06
CA GLN A 481 14.06 -4.55 -10.19
C GLN A 481 14.59 -3.46 -9.23
N PRO A 482 14.81 -3.77 -7.94
CA PRO A 482 15.34 -2.84 -6.96
C PRO A 482 16.82 -2.48 -7.18
#